data_AF-A0A8T6NPS9-F1
#
_entry.id   AF-A0A8T6NPS9-F1
#
_cell.length_a   1.000
_cell.length_b   1.000
_cell.length_c   1.000
_cell.angle_alpha   90.00
_cell.angle_beta   90.00
_cell.angle_gamma   90.00
#
_symmetry.space_group_name_H-M   'P 1'
#
loop_
_entity.id
_entity.type
_entity.pdbx_description
1 polymer ?
#
loop_
_entity_poly.entity_id
_entity_poly.type
_entity_poly.pdbx_seq_one_letter_code
_entity_poly.pdbx_strand_id
1 'polypeptide(L)'
;MQRVQTVTNQPAWRTGEGVFVGVALLAFMAPRFLLSGYFGVLPFDFLPVTRLGLIAYVSSAIALGLLALNMQQAVAAARRIPLVGALVALALLSAIWSLDPPTTVRSSIELLLTGLFGLYVAVRFRPAELVRILIGTAAAAAVLSLLAVVIEPELAIHTRVVTGSWRGIMQHKNHLGLMMGVGAVASWIALFSRDEQPVPPGVLWAALGLF
;
A
#
# COMPACT_ATOMS: atom_id res chain seq x y z
N MET A 1 -44.05 1.69 -1.91
CA MET A 1 -43.10 0.92 -1.08
C MET A 1 -41.74 1.61 -1.10
N GLN A 2 -41.47 2.46 -0.11
CA GLN A 2 -40.23 3.24 0.00
C GLN A 2 -39.17 2.40 0.73
N ARG A 3 -38.07 2.04 0.05
CA ARG A 3 -36.82 1.72 0.74
C ARG A 3 -36.14 3.05 1.06
N VAL A 4 -36.45 3.58 2.24
CA VAL A 4 -35.69 4.67 2.83
C VAL A 4 -34.24 4.19 2.92
N GLN A 5 -33.37 4.92 2.23
CA GLN A 5 -31.94 4.75 2.23
C GLN A 5 -31.45 4.78 3.67
N THR A 6 -30.98 3.66 4.20
CA THR A 6 -30.03 3.70 5.31
C THR A 6 -28.72 4.23 4.74
N VAL A 7 -28.60 5.56 4.63
CA VAL A 7 -27.31 6.22 4.66
C VAL A 7 -26.71 5.81 6.00
N THR A 8 -25.92 4.74 6.02
CA THR A 8 -25.19 4.32 7.20
C THR A 8 -24.34 5.50 7.63
N ASN A 9 -24.78 6.17 8.69
CA ASN A 9 -24.10 7.30 9.33
C ASN A 9 -22.85 6.72 10.00
N GLN A 10 -21.86 6.40 9.18
CA GLN A 10 -20.54 5.98 9.61
C GLN A 10 -19.92 7.21 10.31
N PRO A 11 -19.42 7.08 11.54
CA PRO A 11 -18.93 8.23 12.29
C PRO A 11 -17.76 8.90 11.55
N ALA A 12 -17.67 10.24 11.58
CA ALA A 12 -16.73 11.01 10.75
C ALA A 12 -15.26 10.56 10.86
N TRP A 13 -14.86 10.05 12.03
CA TRP A 13 -13.52 9.50 12.26
C TRP A 13 -13.21 8.26 11.38
N ARG A 14 -14.22 7.48 10.97
CA ARG A 14 -14.05 6.35 10.03
C ARG A 14 -13.69 6.80 8.62
N THR A 15 -14.27 7.92 8.17
CA THR A 15 -13.90 8.52 6.88
C THR A 15 -12.45 9.01 6.92
N GLY A 16 -12.04 9.60 8.04
CA GLY A 16 -10.65 10.01 8.28
C GLY A 16 -9.64 8.85 8.23
N GLU A 17 -9.94 7.73 8.88
CA GLU A 17 -9.10 6.52 8.82
C GLU A 17 -9.00 5.96 7.39
N GLY A 18 -10.09 5.96 6.62
CA GLY A 18 -10.08 5.50 5.23
C GLY A 18 -9.21 6.36 4.32
N VAL A 19 -9.25 7.69 4.49
CA VAL A 19 -8.38 8.64 3.78
C VAL A 19 -6.92 8.42 4.18
N PHE A 20 -6.64 8.29 5.48
CA PHE A 20 -5.30 7.99 5.97
C PHE A 20 -4.74 6.71 5.35
N VAL A 21 -5.52 5.63 5.30
CA VAL A 21 -5.08 4.37 4.68
C VAL A 21 -4.84 4.53 3.19
N GLY A 22 -5.73 5.21 2.46
CA GLY A 22 -5.53 5.45 1.02
C GLY A 22 -4.25 6.27 0.76
N VAL A 23 -4.03 7.33 1.53
CA VAL A 23 -2.80 8.14 1.43
C VAL A 23 -1.57 7.33 1.81
N ALA A 24 -1.62 6.53 2.89
CA ALA A 24 -0.52 5.66 3.30
C ALA A 24 -0.19 4.63 2.22
N LEU A 25 -1.19 3.97 1.62
CA LEU A 25 -1.02 3.03 0.53
C LEU A 25 -0.37 3.68 -0.71
N LEU A 26 -0.83 4.88 -1.09
CA LEU A 26 -0.17 5.66 -2.15
C LEU A 26 1.28 5.99 -1.79
N ALA A 27 1.53 6.38 -0.54
CA ALA A 27 2.84 6.80 -0.09
C ALA A 27 3.84 5.63 -0.01
N PHE A 28 3.38 4.41 0.33
CA PHE A 28 4.16 3.17 0.21
C PHE A 28 4.57 2.88 -1.25
N MET A 29 3.72 3.21 -2.25
CA MET A 29 3.93 2.84 -3.67
C MET A 29 4.55 3.95 -4.56
N ALA A 30 4.33 5.23 -4.24
CA ALA A 30 4.75 6.40 -5.02
C ALA A 30 5.98 7.22 -4.50
N PRO A 31 7.03 6.62 -3.91
CA PRO A 31 7.95 7.37 -3.07
C PRO A 31 8.95 8.33 -3.75
N ARG A 32 9.08 8.37 -5.08
CA ARG A 32 10.06 9.29 -5.73
C ARG A 32 9.41 10.59 -6.15
N PHE A 33 8.28 10.51 -6.85
CA PHE A 33 7.79 11.67 -7.60
C PHE A 33 7.37 12.84 -6.70
N LEU A 34 6.73 12.57 -5.56
CA LEU A 34 6.26 13.60 -4.63
C LEU A 34 7.36 14.18 -3.73
N LEU A 35 8.50 13.49 -3.58
CA LEU A 35 9.56 13.85 -2.63
C LEU A 35 10.88 14.24 -3.30
N SER A 36 11.05 13.97 -4.60
CA SER A 36 12.27 14.30 -5.34
C SER A 36 12.24 15.68 -6.01
N GLY A 37 11.09 16.33 -6.09
CA GLY A 37 11.00 17.71 -6.55
C GLY A 37 11.31 18.68 -5.40
N TYR A 38 12.58 19.11 -5.28
CA TYR A 38 13.11 20.35 -4.68
C TYR A 38 14.45 20.20 -3.94
N PHE A 39 14.87 18.99 -3.54
CA PHE A 39 16.16 18.77 -2.88
C PHE A 39 17.15 18.07 -3.83
N GLY A 40 17.53 18.76 -4.89
CA GLY A 40 18.78 18.50 -5.56
C GLY A 40 19.94 18.80 -4.61
N VAL A 41 20.95 17.92 -4.58
CA VAL A 41 22.26 18.16 -3.96
C VAL A 41 22.26 18.27 -2.42
N LEU A 42 22.08 17.15 -1.73
CA LEU A 42 22.77 16.95 -0.45
C LEU A 42 23.52 15.61 -0.53
N PRO A 43 24.79 15.54 -0.09
CA PRO A 43 25.60 14.32 -0.14
C PRO A 43 24.90 13.21 0.66
N PHE A 44 24.57 12.11 -0.02
CA PHE A 44 23.62 11.09 0.39
C PHE A 44 24.18 10.03 1.34
N ASP A 45 25.25 10.31 2.10
CA ASP A 45 26.03 9.26 2.78
C ASP A 45 25.93 9.24 4.33
N PHE A 46 25.24 10.19 4.97
CA PHE A 46 25.28 10.30 6.45
C PHE A 46 23.92 10.31 7.18
N LEU A 47 22.79 10.19 6.48
CA LEU A 47 21.48 10.01 7.10
C LEU A 47 20.88 8.67 6.64
N PRO A 48 21.07 7.57 7.39
CA PRO A 48 20.65 6.22 7.00
C PRO A 48 19.13 6.00 6.99
N VAL A 49 18.35 7.07 7.14
CA VAL A 49 16.89 7.10 6.99
C VAL A 49 16.60 7.57 5.56
N THR A 50 16.49 6.64 4.61
CA THR A 50 15.89 7.01 3.33
C THR A 50 14.46 7.50 3.61
N ARG A 51 14.07 8.66 3.07
CA ARG A 51 12.75 9.32 3.32
C ARG A 51 11.54 8.40 3.10
N LEU A 52 11.75 7.37 2.29
CA LEU A 52 10.93 6.17 2.10
C LEU A 52 10.60 5.40 3.39
N GLY A 53 11.64 5.12 4.17
CA GLY A 53 11.52 4.55 5.51
C GLY A 53 10.68 5.47 6.38
N LEU A 54 10.91 6.78 6.38
CA LEU A 54 10.16 7.68 7.29
C LEU A 54 8.65 7.62 7.08
N ILE A 55 8.16 7.59 5.84
CA ILE A 55 6.72 7.46 5.56
C ILE A 55 6.20 6.10 6.05
N ALA A 56 6.87 5.01 5.69
CA ALA A 56 6.51 3.66 6.11
C ALA A 56 6.55 3.51 7.64
N TYR A 57 7.55 4.10 8.30
CA TYR A 57 7.71 4.14 9.74
C TYR A 57 6.61 4.96 10.40
N VAL A 58 6.27 6.15 9.88
CA VAL A 58 5.23 7.02 10.44
C VAL A 58 3.85 6.40 10.26
N SER A 59 3.51 5.89 9.06
CA SER A 59 2.22 5.24 8.82
C SER A 59 2.06 3.97 9.65
N SER A 60 3.13 3.18 9.78
CA SER A 60 3.11 1.96 10.60
C SER A 60 3.11 2.29 12.09
N ALA A 61 3.79 3.34 12.54
CA ALA A 61 3.77 3.80 13.93
C ALA A 61 2.39 4.34 14.32
N ILE A 62 1.71 5.08 13.43
CA ILE A 62 0.33 5.52 13.65
C ILE A 62 -0.61 4.32 13.72
N ALA A 63 -0.52 3.38 12.76
CA ALA A 63 -1.33 2.17 12.77
C ALA A 63 -1.10 1.31 14.02
N LEU A 64 0.16 1.20 14.47
CA LEU A 64 0.52 0.52 15.71
C LEU A 64 0.03 1.26 16.94
N GLY A 65 0.10 2.58 16.98
CA GLY A 65 -0.47 3.39 18.04
C GLY A 65 -1.98 3.16 18.15
N LEU A 66 -2.69 3.18 17.03
CA LEU A 66 -4.13 2.90 16.97
C LEU A 66 -4.47 1.45 17.40
N LEU A 67 -3.64 0.47 17.04
CA LEU A 67 -3.76 -0.92 17.53
C LEU A 67 -3.46 -1.04 19.03
N ALA A 68 -2.43 -0.35 19.52
CA ALA A 68 -2.00 -0.39 20.92
C ALA A 68 -3.03 0.25 21.86
N LEU A 69 -3.77 1.26 21.38
CA LEU A 69 -4.94 1.81 22.07
C LEU A 69 -6.08 0.79 22.23
N ASN A 70 -6.02 -0.36 21.54
CA ASN A 70 -6.97 -1.46 21.70
C ASN A 70 -6.25 -2.83 21.78
N MET A 71 -5.67 -3.10 22.95
CA MET A 71 -4.88 -4.31 23.25
C MET A 71 -5.59 -5.62 22.87
N GLN A 72 -6.92 -5.69 22.99
CA GLN A 72 -7.69 -6.88 22.59
C GLN A 72 -7.62 -7.13 21.07
N GLN A 73 -7.72 -6.07 20.27
CA GLN A 73 -7.56 -6.16 18.82
C GLN A 73 -6.12 -6.48 18.43
N ALA A 74 -5.12 -5.89 19.12
CA ALA A 74 -3.71 -6.21 18.88
C ALA A 74 -3.38 -7.69 19.15
N VAL A 75 -3.89 -8.27 20.24
CA VAL A 75 -3.70 -9.69 20.55
C VAL A 75 -4.44 -10.60 19.56
N ALA A 76 -5.69 -10.26 19.20
CA ALA A 76 -6.45 -11.00 18.20
C ALA A 76 -5.77 -10.97 16.82
N ALA A 77 -5.18 -9.83 16.47
CA ALA A 77 -4.42 -9.60 15.25
C ALA A 77 -3.15 -10.47 15.21
N ALA A 78 -2.35 -10.48 16.28
CA ALA A 78 -1.13 -11.28 16.39
C ALA A 78 -1.40 -12.79 16.26
N ARG A 79 -2.52 -13.27 16.82
CA ARG A 79 -2.92 -14.69 16.72
C ARG A 79 -3.35 -15.13 15.33
N ARG A 80 -3.68 -14.19 14.43
CA ARG A 80 -4.18 -14.51 13.09
C ARG A 80 -3.11 -14.70 12.04
N ILE A 81 -1.84 -14.36 12.32
CA ILE A 81 -0.80 -14.38 11.28
C ILE A 81 0.53 -15.01 11.74
N PRO A 82 0.53 -16.29 12.18
CA PRO A 82 1.77 -16.99 12.52
C PRO A 82 2.74 -17.03 11.34
N LEU A 83 2.23 -17.08 10.10
CA LEU A 83 3.05 -17.10 8.90
C LEU A 83 3.84 -15.80 8.69
N VAL A 84 3.22 -14.63 8.85
CA VAL A 84 3.94 -13.34 8.71
C VAL A 84 4.95 -13.18 9.82
N GLY A 85 4.62 -13.61 11.05
CA GLY A 85 5.60 -13.66 12.14
C GLY A 85 6.80 -14.56 11.80
N ALA A 86 6.55 -15.75 11.24
CA ALA A 86 7.61 -16.67 10.82
C ALA A 86 8.47 -16.10 9.68
N LEU A 87 7.86 -15.43 8.70
CA LEU A 87 8.58 -14.79 7.59
C LEU A 87 9.45 -13.61 8.06
N VAL A 88 8.94 -12.80 8.98
CA VAL A 88 9.75 -11.72 9.59
C VAL A 88 10.89 -12.30 10.42
N ALA A 89 10.63 -13.35 11.21
CA ALA A 89 11.67 -14.01 11.99
C ALA A 89 12.75 -14.60 11.07
N LEU A 90 12.35 -15.24 9.97
CA LEU A 90 13.25 -15.75 8.95
C LEU A 90 14.08 -14.62 8.30
N ALA A 91 13.45 -13.48 7.98
CA ALA A 91 14.16 -12.32 7.44
C ALA A 91 15.20 -11.79 8.44
N LEU A 92 14.87 -11.70 9.73
CA LEU A 92 15.82 -11.30 10.77
C LEU A 92 16.95 -12.32 10.94
N LEU A 93 16.65 -13.61 10.95
CA LEU A 93 17.64 -14.70 11.00
C LEU A 93 18.58 -14.67 9.80
N SER A 94 18.10 -14.24 8.64
CA SER A 94 18.92 -14.12 7.43
C SER A 94 20.03 -13.08 7.54
N ALA A 95 19.96 -12.16 8.52
CA ALA A 95 21.04 -11.23 8.80
C ALA A 95 22.32 -11.95 9.28
N ILE A 96 22.20 -13.16 9.86
CA ILE A 96 23.34 -13.94 10.37
C ILE A 96 24.30 -14.35 9.24
N TRP A 97 23.78 -14.63 8.04
CA TRP A 97 24.57 -15.02 6.88
C TRP A 97 24.55 -13.97 5.77
N SER A 98 24.13 -12.74 6.08
CA SER A 98 24.07 -11.67 5.08
C SER A 98 25.44 -11.04 4.85
N LEU A 99 25.70 -10.67 3.60
CA LEU A 99 26.85 -9.86 3.19
C LEU A 99 26.80 -8.44 3.80
N ASP A 100 25.59 -7.92 4.06
CA ASP A 100 25.35 -6.63 4.71
C ASP A 100 24.26 -6.77 5.79
N PRO A 101 24.64 -7.21 7.01
CA PRO A 101 23.69 -7.41 8.10
C PRO A 101 22.89 -6.16 8.49
N PRO A 102 23.49 -4.95 8.62
CA PRO A 102 22.73 -3.72 8.88
C PRO A 102 21.58 -3.47 7.91
N THR A 103 21.82 -3.58 6.60
CA THR A 103 20.78 -3.38 5.58
C THR A 103 19.71 -4.47 5.65
N THR A 104 20.11 -5.70 5.97
CA THR A 104 19.20 -6.85 6.10
C THR A 104 18.26 -6.71 7.30
N VAL A 105 18.79 -6.32 8.46
CA VAL A 105 17.99 -6.04 9.66
C VAL A 105 17.01 -4.90 9.38
N ARG A 106 17.48 -3.84 8.74
CA ARG A 106 16.64 -2.70 8.37
C ARG A 106 15.46 -3.13 7.48
N SER A 107 15.74 -3.88 6.43
CA SER A 107 14.72 -4.38 5.49
C SER A 107 13.72 -5.32 6.18
N SER A 108 14.20 -6.11 7.14
CA SER A 108 13.34 -6.98 7.96
C SER A 108 12.41 -6.19 8.88
N ILE A 109 12.87 -5.05 9.42
CA ILE A 109 12.03 -4.14 10.21
C ILE A 109 11.00 -3.46 9.30
N GLU A 110 11.39 -3.00 8.11
CA GLU A 110 10.46 -2.41 7.13
C GLU A 110 9.37 -3.43 6.72
N LEU A 111 9.74 -4.70 6.56
CA LEU A 111 8.79 -5.80 6.32
C LEU A 111 7.83 -6.00 7.50
N LEU A 112 8.33 -6.02 8.73
CA LEU A 112 7.52 -6.14 9.94
C LEU A 112 6.51 -5.00 10.04
N LEU A 113 6.97 -3.77 9.88
CA LEU A 113 6.13 -2.56 9.97
C LEU A 113 5.03 -2.57 8.90
N THR A 114 5.37 -2.89 7.66
CA THR A 114 4.39 -2.99 6.57
C THR A 114 3.38 -4.13 6.81
N GLY A 115 3.83 -5.27 7.34
CA GLY A 115 2.96 -6.37 7.72
C GLY A 115 1.98 -5.99 8.85
N LEU A 116 2.45 -5.24 9.85
CA LEU A 116 1.62 -4.72 10.95
C LEU A 116 0.60 -3.70 10.46
N PHE A 117 0.98 -2.83 9.50
CA PHE A 117 0.05 -1.92 8.84
C PHE A 117 -1.03 -2.69 8.06
N GLY A 118 -0.66 -3.71 7.29
CA GLY A 118 -1.62 -4.56 6.58
C GLY A 118 -2.58 -5.27 7.55
N LEU A 119 -2.08 -5.73 8.69
CA LEU A 119 -2.87 -6.35 9.74
C LEU A 119 -3.84 -5.36 10.40
N TYR A 120 -3.42 -4.11 10.67
CA TYR A 120 -4.31 -3.05 11.12
C TYR A 120 -5.48 -2.87 10.14
N VAL A 121 -5.17 -2.75 8.84
CA VAL A 121 -6.19 -2.59 7.80
C VAL A 121 -7.17 -3.78 7.79
N ALA A 122 -6.66 -5.00 7.88
CA ALA A 122 -7.47 -6.22 7.88
C ALA A 122 -8.40 -6.37 9.09
N VAL A 123 -7.98 -5.90 10.27
CA VAL A 123 -8.82 -5.94 11.48
C VAL A 123 -9.83 -4.80 11.49
N ARG A 124 -9.44 -3.63 10.97
CA ARG A 124 -10.21 -2.39 11.11
C ARG A 124 -11.30 -2.24 10.05
N PHE A 125 -11.06 -2.66 8.82
CA PHE A 125 -11.96 -2.44 7.69
C PHE A 125 -12.64 -3.73 7.23
N ARG A 126 -13.91 -3.61 6.84
CA ARG A 126 -14.63 -4.72 6.18
C ARG A 126 -14.06 -4.91 4.76
N PRO A 127 -14.13 -6.13 4.18
CA PRO A 127 -13.66 -6.37 2.81
C PRO A 127 -14.24 -5.38 1.78
N ALA A 128 -15.53 -5.07 1.88
CA ALA A 128 -16.19 -4.11 1.00
C ALA A 128 -15.66 -2.67 1.17
N GLU A 129 -15.27 -2.27 2.39
CA GLU A 129 -14.68 -0.95 2.66
C GLU A 129 -13.26 -0.88 2.09
N LEU A 130 -12.47 -1.94 2.28
CA LEU A 130 -11.12 -2.04 1.72
C LEU A 130 -11.13 -1.98 0.20
N VAL A 131 -12.05 -2.69 -0.46
CA VAL A 131 -12.22 -2.62 -1.93
C VAL A 131 -12.50 -1.18 -2.38
N ARG A 132 -13.36 -0.43 -1.69
CA ARG A 132 -13.63 0.98 -2.02
C ARG A 132 -12.39 1.85 -1.85
N ILE A 133 -11.62 1.64 -0.78
CA ILE A 133 -10.36 2.36 -0.54
C ILE A 133 -9.38 2.06 -1.66
N LEU A 134 -9.21 0.80 -2.05
CA LEU A 134 -8.30 0.39 -3.12
C LEU A 134 -8.68 1.00 -4.47
N ILE A 135 -9.96 1.02 -4.82
CA ILE A 135 -10.47 1.68 -6.04
C ILE A 135 -10.14 3.17 -6.02
N GLY A 136 -10.48 3.88 -4.93
CA GLY A 136 -10.21 5.31 -4.81
C GLY A 136 -8.71 5.62 -4.88
N THR A 137 -7.90 4.81 -4.21
CA THR A 137 -6.43 4.91 -4.20
C THR A 137 -5.88 4.70 -5.63
N ALA A 138 -6.33 3.67 -6.34
CA ALA A 138 -5.91 3.40 -7.71
C ALA A 138 -6.35 4.49 -8.70
N ALA A 139 -7.59 4.97 -8.59
CA ALA A 139 -8.10 6.05 -9.41
C ALA A 139 -7.31 7.35 -9.20
N ALA A 140 -7.01 7.70 -7.94
CA ALA A 140 -6.15 8.84 -7.62
C ALA A 140 -4.74 8.67 -8.21
N ALA A 141 -4.12 7.48 -8.05
CA ALA A 141 -2.84 7.17 -8.66
C ALA A 141 -2.85 7.31 -10.18
N ALA A 142 -3.91 6.86 -10.85
CA ALA A 142 -4.07 6.94 -12.30
C ALA A 142 -4.15 8.39 -12.77
N VAL A 143 -5.03 9.19 -12.17
CA VAL A 143 -5.21 10.62 -12.52
C VAL A 143 -3.92 11.39 -12.29
N LEU A 144 -3.29 11.23 -11.11
CA LEU A 144 -2.02 11.89 -10.80
C LEU A 144 -0.91 11.46 -11.75
N SER A 145 -0.86 10.18 -12.16
CA SER A 145 0.12 9.68 -13.12
C SER A 145 -0.08 10.28 -14.51
N LEU A 146 -1.32 10.41 -14.98
CA LEU A 146 -1.62 11.06 -16.26
C LEU A 146 -1.28 12.55 -16.23
N LEU A 147 -1.64 13.25 -15.14
CA LEU A 147 -1.25 14.65 -14.94
C LEU A 147 0.26 14.82 -14.93
N ALA A 148 1.00 13.93 -14.27
CA ALA A 148 2.46 13.96 -14.24
C ALA A 148 3.07 13.81 -15.64
N VAL A 149 2.52 12.94 -16.50
CA VAL A 149 2.97 12.77 -17.88
C VAL A 149 2.74 14.02 -18.73
N VAL A 150 1.64 14.73 -18.50
CA VAL A 150 1.31 15.96 -19.24
C VAL A 150 2.11 17.17 -18.74
N ILE A 151 2.26 17.32 -17.42
CA ILE A 151 2.89 18.49 -16.79
C ILE A 151 4.42 18.38 -16.85
N GLU A 152 4.97 17.20 -16.56
CA GLU A 152 6.42 16.99 -16.44
C GLU A 152 6.85 15.62 -17.01
N PRO A 153 6.81 15.45 -18.35
CA PRO A 153 7.08 14.19 -19.02
C PRO A 153 8.49 13.65 -18.76
N GLU A 154 9.49 14.53 -18.59
CA GLU A 154 10.88 14.12 -18.29
C GLU A 154 11.01 13.35 -16.98
N LEU A 155 10.17 13.67 -15.99
CA LEU A 155 10.09 12.92 -14.74
C LEU A 155 9.16 11.72 -14.87
N ALA A 156 8.01 11.84 -15.53
CA ALA A 156 6.98 10.81 -15.56
C ALA A 156 7.21 9.67 -16.58
N ILE A 157 8.13 9.85 -17.51
CA ILE A 157 8.53 8.84 -18.51
C ILE A 157 9.98 8.44 -18.25
N HIS A 158 10.27 7.13 -18.26
CA HIS A 158 11.65 6.67 -18.12
C HIS A 158 12.50 7.08 -19.32
N THR A 159 13.68 7.64 -19.04
CA THR A 159 14.63 8.11 -20.06
C THR A 159 15.89 7.25 -20.20
N ARG A 160 16.21 6.41 -19.20
CA ARG A 160 17.49 5.66 -19.14
C ARG A 160 17.38 4.13 -19.11
N VAL A 161 16.57 3.56 -18.21
CA VAL A 161 16.55 2.10 -17.97
C VAL A 161 15.56 1.38 -18.88
N VAL A 162 14.37 1.98 -19.10
CA VAL A 162 13.34 1.46 -20.01
C VAL A 162 12.75 2.65 -20.77
N THR A 163 13.51 3.16 -21.73
CA THR A 163 13.21 4.40 -22.43
C THR A 163 11.80 4.40 -23.03
N GLY A 164 11.06 5.50 -22.82
CA GLY A 164 9.69 5.67 -23.31
C GLY A 164 8.59 5.02 -22.47
N SER A 165 8.94 4.22 -21.44
CA SER A 165 7.92 3.62 -20.56
C SER A 165 7.37 4.62 -19.56
N TRP A 166 6.03 4.66 -19.46
CA TRP A 166 5.34 5.51 -18.49
C TRP A 166 5.49 4.94 -17.09
N ARG A 167 5.93 5.78 -16.15
CA ARG A 167 5.94 5.47 -14.71
C ARG A 167 5.02 6.40 -13.92
N GLY A 168 4.60 7.52 -14.49
CA GLY A 168 3.72 8.49 -13.82
C GLY A 168 4.34 8.98 -12.52
N ILE A 169 3.54 8.97 -11.44
CA ILE A 169 4.03 9.31 -10.09
C ILE A 169 4.80 8.17 -9.42
N MET A 170 4.85 6.99 -10.04
CA MET A 170 5.47 5.81 -9.46
C MET A 170 6.98 5.75 -9.73
N GLN A 171 7.66 4.94 -8.93
CA GLN A 171 9.10 4.69 -9.06
C GLN A 171 9.49 4.04 -10.39
N HIS A 172 8.66 3.10 -10.83
CA HIS A 172 8.91 2.29 -12.01
C HIS A 172 7.59 1.96 -12.71
N LYS A 173 7.64 1.68 -14.02
CA LYS A 173 6.47 1.26 -14.81
C LYS A 173 5.73 0.06 -14.19
N ASN A 174 6.47 -0.85 -13.54
CA ASN A 174 5.90 -2.06 -12.92
C ASN A 174 5.08 -1.73 -11.69
N HIS A 175 5.47 -0.72 -10.89
CA HIS A 175 4.67 -0.28 -9.75
C HIS A 175 3.40 0.42 -10.21
N LEU A 176 3.47 1.18 -11.30
CA LEU A 176 2.27 1.74 -11.95
C LEU A 176 1.34 0.62 -12.42
N GLY A 177 1.87 -0.38 -13.14
CA GLY A 177 1.12 -1.55 -13.58
C GLY A 177 0.47 -2.31 -12.43
N LEU A 178 1.22 -2.57 -11.35
CA LEU A 178 0.72 -3.21 -10.14
C LEU A 178 -0.45 -2.42 -9.52
N MET A 179 -0.31 -1.10 -9.37
CA MET A 179 -1.37 -0.27 -8.80
C MET A 179 -2.64 -0.26 -9.66
N MET A 180 -2.49 -0.24 -10.99
CA MET A 180 -3.61 -0.33 -11.92
C MET A 180 -4.27 -1.71 -11.88
N GLY A 181 -3.48 -2.78 -11.79
CA GLY A 181 -3.95 -4.15 -11.63
C GLY A 181 -4.78 -4.32 -10.35
N VAL A 182 -4.28 -3.83 -9.22
CA VAL A 182 -5.02 -3.82 -7.94
C VAL A 182 -6.34 -3.05 -8.08
N GLY A 183 -6.31 -1.87 -8.71
CA GLY A 183 -7.52 -1.07 -8.97
C GLY A 183 -8.54 -1.77 -9.85
N ALA A 184 -8.08 -2.46 -10.90
CA ALA A 184 -8.92 -3.21 -11.82
C ALA A 184 -9.59 -4.40 -11.13
N VAL A 185 -8.81 -5.20 -10.37
CA VAL A 185 -9.34 -6.34 -9.60
C VAL A 185 -10.31 -5.86 -8.52
N ALA A 186 -9.99 -4.77 -7.80
CA ALA A 186 -10.90 -4.21 -6.80
C ALA A 186 -12.20 -3.71 -7.43
N SER A 187 -12.12 -3.02 -8.58
CA SER A 187 -13.30 -2.56 -9.33
C SER A 187 -14.15 -3.73 -9.81
N TRP A 188 -13.52 -4.80 -10.30
CA TRP A 188 -14.18 -6.04 -10.68
C TRP A 188 -14.94 -6.63 -9.48
N ILE A 189 -14.26 -6.85 -8.35
CA ILE A 189 -14.91 -7.35 -7.13
C ILE A 189 -16.09 -6.46 -6.76
N ALA A 190 -15.96 -5.14 -6.79
CA ALA A 190 -17.05 -4.22 -6.45
C ALA A 190 -18.25 -4.28 -7.42
N LEU A 191 -18.02 -4.63 -8.69
CA LEU A 191 -19.08 -4.79 -9.68
C LEU A 191 -19.79 -6.14 -9.53
N PHE A 192 -19.04 -7.23 -9.35
CA PHE A 192 -19.58 -8.59 -9.32
C PHE A 192 -20.02 -9.08 -7.94
N SER A 193 -19.61 -8.41 -6.86
CA SER A 193 -20.15 -8.66 -5.50
C SER A 193 -21.51 -8.01 -5.26
N ARG A 194 -22.06 -7.27 -6.24
CA ARG A 194 -23.40 -6.67 -6.17
C ARG A 194 -24.51 -7.66 -6.49
N ASP A 195 -24.19 -8.72 -7.22
CA ASP A 195 -25.08 -9.82 -7.52
C ASP A 195 -24.59 -11.05 -6.73
N GLU A 196 -25.50 -11.86 -6.18
CA GLU A 196 -25.18 -13.11 -5.44
C GLU A 196 -24.64 -14.21 -6.39
N GLN A 197 -23.71 -13.87 -7.27
CA GLN A 197 -23.03 -14.79 -8.16
C GLN A 197 -21.74 -15.24 -7.49
N PRO A 198 -21.56 -16.54 -7.18
CA PRO A 198 -20.31 -17.03 -6.61
C PRO A 198 -19.16 -16.74 -7.57
N VAL A 199 -18.10 -16.11 -7.07
CA VAL A 199 -16.90 -15.81 -7.87
C VAL A 199 -16.30 -17.14 -8.35
N PRO A 200 -16.17 -17.38 -9.67
CA PRO A 200 -15.68 -18.66 -10.17
C PRO A 200 -14.24 -18.91 -9.69
N PRO A 201 -13.89 -20.13 -9.26
CA PRO A 201 -12.55 -20.44 -8.76
C PRO A 201 -11.42 -20.08 -9.74
N GLY A 202 -11.66 -20.20 -11.05
CA GLY A 202 -10.74 -19.81 -12.13
C GLY A 202 -10.33 -18.32 -12.11
N VAL A 203 -11.17 -17.46 -11.53
CA VAL A 203 -10.94 -16.01 -11.48
C VAL A 203 -9.97 -15.63 -10.38
N LEU A 204 -9.95 -16.36 -9.27
CA LEU A 204 -8.92 -16.22 -8.23
C LEU A 204 -7.53 -16.57 -8.80
N TRP A 205 -7.46 -17.57 -9.67
CA TRP A 205 -6.22 -17.94 -10.36
C TRP A 205 -5.79 -16.90 -11.40
N ALA A 206 -6.72 -16.28 -12.13
CA ALA A 206 -6.41 -15.21 -13.08
C ALA A 206 -5.90 -13.93 -12.38
N ALA A 207 -6.43 -13.59 -11.20
CA ALA A 207 -5.94 -12.48 -10.39
C ALA A 207 -4.55 -12.76 -9.79
N LEU A 208 -4.25 -14.02 -9.48
CA LEU A 208 -2.91 -14.45 -9.05
C LEU A 208 -1.90 -14.48 -10.21
N GLY A 209 -2.35 -14.77 -11.44
CA GLY A 209 -1.52 -14.80 -12.64
C GLY A 209 -1.17 -13.43 -13.25
N LEU A 210 -1.69 -12.34 -12.67
CA LEU A 210 -1.34 -10.96 -13.03
C LEU A 210 -0.15 -10.39 -12.22
N PHE A 211 0.46 -11.21 -11.36
CA PHE A 211 1.72 -10.94 -10.64
C PHE A 211 2.87 -11.71 -11.28
#